data_AF-A0A1D6N5U8-F1
#
_entry.id   AF-A0A1D6N5U8-F1
#
_cell.length_a   1.000
_cell.length_b   1.000
_cell.length_c   1.000
_cell.angle_alpha   90.00
_cell.angle_beta   90.00
_cell.angle_gamma   90.00
#
_symmetry.space_group_name_H-M   'P 1'
#
loop_
_entity.id
_entity.type
_entity.pdbx_description
1 polymer ?
#
loop_
_entity_poly.entity_id
_entity_poly.type
_entity_poly.pdbx_seq_one_letter_code
_entity_poly.pdbx_strand_id
1 'polypeptide(L)'
;MDLSRPTSSDLSLGLHSHGHAHAHARRHAVAAPLRLFDDAEEPKPERVGAGEADAERDDEDGGDQHFSLLGHSLCVKRPRRAGNGGGGGETSSCSSTSAALRPAKRQATGEGSGADLETRRAAVRAWGNQSLAEADPDVHSLMEQELDRQVRGIELIASENFVCRAVLDALGSHLTNKYSEGAPGARYYGGNQHIDAIERLCHERALTAFGLDPACWGVNVQPYSCTSANLAVYTGLLQPKDRIMGLEPPSGGHVSHGYYTPSGKKVSGASIFFESMSYKVNPQTGYIDYDKLEERAMDFHPKILICGGSSYPREWDFARMRLIADKCGAVLLCDMAHISGLVAAKVHSYVETFIFILQLVYCILLNNVRTSNRSYS
;
A
#
# COMPACT_ATOMS: atom_id res chain seq x y z
N MET A 1 26.59 37.76 15.99
CA MET A 1 27.25 37.82 14.67
C MET A 1 26.21 38.33 13.70
N ASP A 2 26.38 39.57 13.28
CA ASP A 2 25.54 40.27 12.30
C ASP A 2 26.27 40.23 10.95
N LEU A 3 25.58 39.84 9.87
CA LEU A 3 26.10 39.93 8.50
C LEU A 3 24.94 40.12 7.51
N SER A 4 24.63 41.39 7.25
CA SER A 4 23.95 41.86 6.05
C SER A 4 24.91 41.86 4.84
N ARG A 5 24.44 41.27 3.73
CA ARG A 5 24.75 41.33 2.25
C ARG A 5 25.76 42.37 1.69
N PRO A 6 26.14 42.39 0.37
CA PRO A 6 26.09 41.43 -0.77
C PRO A 6 27.32 41.46 -1.74
N THR A 7 27.39 40.58 -2.77
CA THR A 7 28.10 40.77 -4.07
C THR A 7 27.46 39.86 -5.16
N SER A 8 26.73 40.41 -6.16
CA SER A 8 27.09 40.69 -7.59
C SER A 8 27.42 39.45 -8.46
N SER A 9 26.52 39.06 -9.39
CA SER A 9 26.60 39.20 -10.87
C SER A 9 27.58 38.19 -11.53
N ASP A 10 27.41 37.56 -12.68
CA ASP A 10 26.61 37.71 -13.91
C ASP A 10 26.49 36.31 -14.56
N LEU A 11 25.46 36.07 -15.37
CA LEU A 11 25.66 35.76 -16.80
C LEU A 11 24.31 35.49 -17.49
N SER A 12 24.10 36.28 -18.53
CA SER A 12 22.91 36.38 -19.37
C SER A 12 23.09 35.67 -20.72
N LEU A 13 21.96 35.53 -21.43
CA LEU A 13 21.81 35.33 -22.89
C LEU A 13 22.07 33.89 -23.38
N GLY A 14 21.27 33.28 -24.26
CA GLY A 14 20.19 33.77 -25.10
C GLY A 14 20.15 32.95 -26.40
N LEU A 15 19.02 33.08 -27.12
CA LEU A 15 18.78 32.83 -28.56
C LEU A 15 18.28 31.45 -29.04
N HIS A 16 17.00 31.51 -29.42
CA HIS A 16 16.27 30.93 -30.56
C HIS A 16 17.05 30.17 -31.66
N SER A 17 16.42 29.11 -32.19
CA SER A 17 16.07 29.04 -33.63
C SER A 17 15.03 27.95 -33.95
N HIS A 18 14.14 28.30 -34.90
CA HIS A 18 13.32 27.54 -35.86
C HIS A 18 13.18 26.01 -35.69
N GLY A 19 12.00 25.38 -35.74
CA GLY A 19 10.87 25.60 -36.64
C GLY A 19 10.90 24.58 -37.79
N HIS A 20 10.12 23.49 -37.69
CA HIS A 20 9.53 22.82 -38.85
C HIS A 20 8.41 21.86 -38.42
N ALA A 21 7.23 22.10 -39.00
CA ALA A 21 6.07 21.22 -38.93
C ALA A 21 6.26 20.01 -39.84
N HIS A 22 5.83 18.84 -39.39
CA HIS A 22 5.33 17.79 -40.26
C HIS A 22 4.14 17.09 -39.61
N ALA A 23 2.96 17.36 -40.17
CA ALA A 23 1.76 16.60 -39.94
C ALA A 23 1.92 15.21 -40.57
N HIS A 24 1.65 14.16 -39.80
CA HIS A 24 1.24 12.88 -40.35
C HIS A 24 0.03 12.38 -39.56
N ALA A 25 -1.14 12.53 -40.19
CA ALA A 25 -2.35 11.85 -39.79
C ALA A 25 -2.13 10.34 -39.93
N ARG A 26 -2.18 9.60 -38.82
CA ARG A 26 -2.40 8.15 -38.83
C ARG A 26 -3.57 7.81 -37.93
N ARG A 27 -4.56 7.23 -38.62
CA ARG A 27 -5.85 6.67 -38.20
C ARG A 27 -5.83 6.10 -36.77
N HIS A 28 -6.78 6.56 -35.97
CA HIS A 28 -7.18 5.94 -34.71
C HIS A 28 -7.52 4.46 -34.93
N ALA A 29 -6.71 3.57 -34.37
CA ALA A 29 -7.16 2.22 -34.06
C ALA A 29 -7.99 2.31 -32.77
N VAL A 30 -9.30 2.16 -32.91
CA VAL A 30 -10.21 1.99 -31.77
C VAL A 30 -9.85 0.67 -31.10
N ALA A 31 -9.32 0.72 -29.89
CA ALA A 31 -9.13 -0.46 -29.06
C ALA A 31 -10.51 -1.04 -28.74
N ALA A 32 -10.76 -2.28 -29.17
CA ALA A 32 -11.96 -3.02 -28.86
C ALA A 32 -12.05 -3.27 -27.34
N PRO A 33 -13.22 -3.09 -26.70
CA PRO A 33 -13.39 -3.41 -25.29
C PRO A 33 -13.33 -4.93 -25.10
N LEU A 34 -12.56 -5.34 -24.08
CA LEU A 34 -12.49 -6.72 -23.59
C LEU A 34 -13.91 -7.23 -23.29
N ARG A 35 -14.40 -8.16 -24.12
CA ARG A 35 -15.61 -8.93 -23.84
C ARG A 35 -15.31 -9.85 -22.66
N LEU A 36 -16.04 -9.64 -21.57
CA LEU A 36 -16.02 -10.47 -20.38
C LEU A 36 -17.15 -11.49 -20.52
N PHE A 37 -16.79 -12.77 -20.43
CA PHE A 37 -17.64 -13.97 -20.52
C PHE A 37 -18.11 -14.35 -21.93
N ASP A 38 -17.43 -15.33 -22.54
CA ASP A 38 -18.05 -16.22 -23.52
C ASP A 38 -18.68 -17.40 -22.77
N ASP A 39 -19.93 -17.68 -23.14
CA ASP A 39 -20.77 -18.76 -22.64
C ASP A 39 -20.12 -20.12 -22.92
N ALA A 40 -19.77 -20.86 -21.86
CA ALA A 40 -19.51 -22.29 -21.94
C ALA A 40 -20.79 -23.04 -21.58
N GLU A 41 -21.44 -23.61 -22.59
CA GLU A 41 -22.47 -24.63 -22.44
C GLU A 41 -21.86 -25.90 -21.79
N GLU A 42 -22.44 -26.37 -20.69
CA GLU A 42 -22.27 -27.74 -20.22
C GLU A 42 -23.64 -28.43 -20.05
N PRO A 43 -23.74 -29.75 -20.33
CA PRO A 43 -25.00 -30.41 -20.63
C PRO A 43 -25.78 -30.86 -19.39
N LYS A 44 -27.12 -30.80 -19.48
CA LYS A 44 -28.08 -31.32 -18.50
C LYS A 44 -28.01 -32.85 -18.38
N PRO A 45 -28.09 -33.43 -17.18
CA PRO A 45 -28.48 -34.83 -17.01
C PRO A 45 -30.00 -34.99 -16.91
N GLU A 46 -30.45 -36.15 -17.38
CA GLU A 46 -31.82 -36.57 -17.68
C GLU A 46 -32.74 -36.64 -16.45
N ARG A 47 -34.03 -36.33 -16.67
CA ARG A 47 -35.14 -36.62 -15.75
C ARG A 47 -35.67 -38.03 -16.04
N VAL A 48 -35.66 -38.89 -15.03
CA VAL A 48 -36.55 -40.06 -14.95
C VAL A 48 -37.58 -39.76 -13.87
N GLY A 49 -38.87 -39.87 -14.23
CA GLY A 49 -40.00 -39.56 -13.35
C GLY A 49 -40.51 -40.74 -12.54
N ALA A 50 -41.24 -40.42 -11.46
CA ALA A 50 -42.40 -41.16 -10.96
C ALA A 50 -43.03 -40.42 -9.76
N GLY A 51 -44.37 -40.39 -9.71
CA GLY A 51 -45.11 -40.52 -8.44
C GLY A 51 -45.81 -39.29 -7.88
N GLU A 52 -47.14 -39.31 -7.93
CA GLU A 52 -48.13 -38.41 -7.30
C GLU A 52 -48.06 -38.40 -5.76
N ALA A 53 -48.48 -37.30 -5.12
CA ALA A 53 -49.61 -37.22 -4.19
C ALA A 53 -49.60 -35.93 -3.35
N ASP A 54 -50.78 -35.31 -3.25
CA ASP A 54 -51.12 -34.18 -2.40
C ASP A 54 -50.87 -34.41 -0.90
N ALA A 55 -50.46 -33.35 -0.20
CA ALA A 55 -50.93 -33.05 1.16
C ALA A 55 -50.55 -31.61 1.56
N GLU A 56 -51.57 -30.78 1.79
CA GLU A 56 -51.48 -29.53 2.54
C GLU A 56 -50.86 -29.76 3.92
N ARG A 57 -49.89 -28.92 4.30
CA ARG A 57 -49.60 -28.57 5.71
C ARG A 57 -49.12 -27.13 5.80
N ASP A 58 -49.96 -26.31 6.45
CA ASP A 58 -49.54 -25.12 7.16
C ASP A 58 -48.51 -25.51 8.22
N ASP A 59 -47.32 -24.90 8.19
CA ASP A 59 -46.46 -24.80 9.36
C ASP A 59 -45.79 -23.42 9.36
N GLU A 60 -46.26 -22.59 10.30
CA GLU A 60 -45.58 -21.38 10.77
C GLU A 60 -44.22 -21.78 11.35
N ASP A 61 -43.11 -21.40 10.73
CA ASP A 61 -41.81 -21.43 11.41
C ASP A 61 -41.00 -20.16 11.17
N GLY A 62 -40.93 -19.34 12.22
CA GLY A 62 -40.03 -18.21 12.35
C GLY A 62 -38.65 -18.70 12.78
N GLY A 63 -37.89 -19.28 11.85
CA GLY A 63 -36.50 -19.70 12.09
C GLY A 63 -35.49 -18.57 11.87
N ASP A 64 -34.67 -18.28 12.89
CA ASP A 64 -33.47 -17.45 12.75
C ASP A 64 -32.54 -18.05 11.68
N GLN A 65 -32.25 -17.29 10.61
CA GLN A 65 -31.38 -17.76 9.54
C GLN A 65 -29.92 -17.83 10.03
N HIS A 66 -29.40 -19.04 10.08
CA HIS A 66 -28.00 -19.33 10.38
C HIS A 66 -27.20 -19.49 9.08
N PHE A 67 -26.06 -18.82 8.99
CA PHE A 67 -25.09 -19.08 7.93
C PHE A 67 -23.66 -19.07 8.46
N SER A 68 -22.78 -19.78 7.75
CA SER A 68 -21.37 -19.96 8.12
C SER A 68 -20.47 -19.11 7.22
N LEU A 69 -19.60 -18.31 7.84
CA LEU A 69 -18.52 -17.62 7.13
C LEU A 69 -17.20 -18.06 7.74
N LEU A 70 -16.32 -18.64 6.91
CA LEU A 70 -15.01 -19.17 7.32
C LEU A 70 -15.09 -20.16 8.49
N GLY A 71 -16.14 -21.00 8.53
CA GLY A 71 -16.30 -22.04 9.56
C GLY A 71 -16.89 -21.54 10.88
N HIS A 72 -17.19 -20.25 11.02
CA HIS A 72 -17.88 -19.70 12.18
C HIS A 72 -19.36 -19.49 11.89
N SER A 73 -20.21 -20.06 12.75
CA SER A 73 -21.66 -19.98 12.64
C SER A 73 -22.15 -18.63 13.17
N LEU A 74 -22.85 -17.86 12.34
CA LEU A 74 -23.40 -16.56 12.68
C LEU A 74 -24.93 -16.59 12.58
N CYS A 75 -25.59 -15.94 13.54
CA CYS A 75 -27.05 -15.82 13.63
C CYS A 75 -27.45 -14.36 13.41
N VAL A 76 -28.32 -14.08 12.44
CA VAL A 76 -28.87 -12.75 12.22
C VAL A 76 -30.21 -12.62 12.92
N LYS A 77 -30.22 -12.02 14.13
CA LYS A 77 -31.48 -11.65 14.78
C LYS A 77 -32.04 -10.38 14.14
N ARG A 78 -33.20 -10.48 13.48
CA ARG A 78 -33.94 -9.30 13.01
C ARG A 78 -34.56 -8.57 14.22
N PRO A 79 -34.57 -7.22 14.27
CA PRO A 79 -35.19 -6.51 15.37
C PRO A 79 -36.70 -6.78 15.40
N ARG A 80 -37.24 -7.25 16.54
CA ARG A 80 -38.69 -7.32 16.74
C ARG A 80 -39.26 -5.90 16.70
N ARG A 81 -40.25 -5.68 15.83
CA ARG A 81 -41.06 -4.47 15.76
C ARG A 81 -41.77 -4.30 17.10
N ALA A 82 -41.63 -3.14 17.74
CA ALA A 82 -42.24 -2.87 19.04
C ALA A 82 -43.77 -2.98 18.95
N GLY A 83 -44.31 -4.03 19.56
CA GLY A 83 -45.74 -4.25 19.77
C GLY A 83 -46.04 -4.19 21.26
N ASN A 84 -46.98 -3.32 21.60
CA ASN A 84 -47.49 -3.02 22.93
C ASN A 84 -48.05 -4.28 23.63
N GLY A 85 -47.57 -4.61 24.84
CA GLY A 85 -48.16 -5.69 25.64
C GLY A 85 -47.26 -6.15 26.80
N GLY A 86 -47.74 -5.99 28.03
CA GLY A 86 -46.99 -6.27 29.26
C GLY A 86 -46.83 -7.75 29.61
N GLY A 87 -45.90 -8.02 30.53
CA GLY A 87 -45.68 -9.32 31.16
C GLY A 87 -44.28 -9.40 31.77
N GLY A 88 -44.22 -9.51 33.10
CA GLY A 88 -42.98 -9.50 33.89
C GLY A 88 -42.13 -10.78 33.76
N GLY A 89 -40.86 -10.67 34.16
CA GLY A 89 -39.92 -11.79 34.25
C GLY A 89 -38.47 -11.33 34.41
N GLU A 90 -38.08 -11.16 35.67
CA GLU A 90 -36.75 -11.43 36.27
C GLU A 90 -35.47 -11.14 35.45
N THR A 91 -34.77 -10.05 35.80
CA THR A 91 -33.36 -9.84 35.43
C THR A 91 -32.46 -9.91 36.65
N SER A 92 -31.59 -10.91 36.64
CA SER A 92 -30.48 -11.14 37.55
C SER A 92 -29.50 -9.96 37.57
N SER A 93 -29.15 -9.53 38.77
CA SER A 93 -28.17 -8.49 39.08
C SER A 93 -26.73 -8.92 38.82
N CYS A 94 -25.94 -8.08 38.15
CA CYS A 94 -24.54 -7.93 38.46
C CYS A 94 -24.13 -6.46 38.29
N SER A 95 -23.87 -5.82 39.44
CA SER A 95 -23.38 -4.46 39.54
C SER A 95 -21.86 -4.47 39.44
N SER A 96 -21.29 -3.66 38.56
CA SER A 96 -19.96 -3.07 38.79
C SER A 96 -19.89 -1.69 38.17
N THR A 97 -19.50 -0.74 39.00
CA THR A 97 -19.44 0.70 38.79
C THR A 97 -18.16 1.08 38.06
N SER A 98 -18.29 1.77 36.92
CA SER A 98 -17.35 2.81 36.49
C SER A 98 -18.14 3.90 35.77
N ALA A 99 -18.39 4.98 36.50
CA ALA A 99 -19.00 6.19 35.98
C ALA A 99 -17.90 7.07 35.38
N ALA A 100 -17.81 7.12 34.06
CA ALA A 100 -17.40 8.27 33.25
C ALA A 100 -17.12 7.77 31.83
N LEU A 101 -18.07 8.00 30.93
CA LEU A 101 -17.95 8.16 29.48
C LEU A 101 -19.39 8.09 28.95
N ARG A 102 -20.07 9.25 28.98
CA ARG A 102 -21.30 9.39 28.23
C ARG A 102 -20.88 9.45 26.75
N PRO A 103 -21.29 8.51 25.88
CA PRO A 103 -21.22 8.78 24.46
C PRO A 103 -22.12 9.99 24.19
N ALA A 104 -21.68 10.90 23.31
CA ALA A 104 -22.46 12.05 22.88
C ALA A 104 -23.87 11.57 22.53
N LYS A 105 -24.82 11.91 23.42
CA LYS A 105 -26.23 11.56 23.27
C LYS A 105 -26.66 12.21 21.97
N ARG A 106 -26.84 11.43 20.91
CA ARG A 106 -27.62 11.84 19.74
C ARG A 106 -28.94 12.34 20.32
N GLN A 107 -29.08 13.66 20.39
CA GLN A 107 -30.33 14.29 20.73
C GLN A 107 -31.27 13.89 19.59
N ALA A 108 -32.13 12.91 19.85
CA ALA A 108 -33.33 12.72 19.07
C ALA A 108 -34.11 14.03 19.20
N THR A 109 -34.01 14.87 18.18
CA THR A 109 -34.82 16.08 18.06
C THR A 109 -36.27 15.63 18.13
N GLY A 110 -36.96 16.09 19.18
CA GLY A 110 -38.35 15.78 19.45
C GLY A 110 -39.24 16.08 18.24
N GLU A 111 -40.29 15.27 18.13
CA GLU A 111 -41.35 15.41 17.15
C GLU A 111 -41.96 16.81 17.21
N GLY A 112 -41.94 17.52 16.07
CA GLY A 112 -42.68 18.76 15.87
C GLY A 112 -41.88 19.86 15.17
N SER A 113 -42.26 20.16 13.93
CA SER A 113 -41.79 21.26 13.07
C SER A 113 -40.39 21.09 12.47
N GLY A 114 -40.35 21.04 11.13
CA GLY A 114 -39.14 20.90 10.34
C GLY A 114 -38.03 21.82 10.82
N ALA A 115 -36.94 21.23 11.34
CA ALA A 115 -35.70 21.96 11.51
C ALA A 115 -35.34 22.54 10.14
N ASP A 116 -35.41 23.87 10.07
CA ASP A 116 -35.08 24.64 8.87
C ASP A 116 -33.78 24.10 8.29
N LEU A 117 -33.75 23.95 6.96
CA LEU A 117 -32.60 23.39 6.25
C LEU A 117 -31.32 24.15 6.63
N GLU A 118 -31.44 25.45 6.92
CA GLU A 118 -30.34 26.28 7.35
C GLU A 118 -29.85 25.94 8.77
N THR A 119 -30.73 25.62 9.72
CA THR A 119 -30.34 25.14 11.05
C THR A 119 -29.55 23.84 10.97
N ARG A 120 -29.97 22.91 10.10
CA ARG A 120 -29.23 21.65 9.89
C ARG A 120 -27.87 21.89 9.22
N ARG A 121 -27.80 22.79 8.24
CA ARG A 121 -26.52 23.19 7.60
C ARG A 121 -25.58 23.87 8.58
N ALA A 122 -26.10 24.75 9.43
CA ALA A 122 -25.33 25.43 10.47
C ALA A 122 -24.73 24.42 11.45
N ALA A 123 -25.51 23.43 11.90
CA ALA A 123 -25.02 22.38 12.78
C ALA A 123 -23.88 21.55 12.15
N VAL A 124 -24.00 21.17 10.87
CA VAL A 124 -22.95 20.43 10.16
C VAL A 124 -21.69 21.27 9.99
N ARG A 125 -21.82 22.54 9.58
CA ARG A 125 -20.68 23.46 9.46
C ARG A 125 -19.99 23.71 10.80
N ALA A 126 -20.78 23.83 11.86
CA ALA A 126 -20.27 24.06 13.21
C ALA A 126 -19.39 22.89 13.66
N TRP A 127 -19.82 21.64 13.43
CA TRP A 127 -19.00 20.48 13.76
C TRP A 127 -17.81 20.28 12.81
N GLY A 128 -18.03 20.38 11.49
CA GLY A 128 -17.01 20.04 10.49
C GLY A 128 -15.82 21.02 10.39
N ASN A 129 -15.92 22.20 10.99
CA ASN A 129 -14.88 23.23 10.98
C ASN A 129 -14.19 23.42 12.34
N GLN A 130 -14.50 22.58 13.34
CA GLN A 130 -13.83 22.66 14.64
C GLN A 130 -12.34 22.34 14.50
N SER A 131 -11.54 23.04 15.30
CA SER A 131 -10.15 22.62 15.51
C SER A 131 -10.11 21.29 16.26
N LEU A 132 -9.01 20.55 16.13
CA LEU A 132 -8.86 19.28 16.86
C LEU A 132 -8.95 19.48 18.38
N ALA A 133 -8.40 20.57 18.91
CA ALA A 133 -8.47 20.91 20.33
C ALA A 133 -9.91 21.05 20.87
N GLU A 134 -10.84 21.50 20.01
CA GLU A 134 -12.26 21.66 20.37
C GLU A 134 -13.07 20.39 20.09
N ALA A 135 -12.80 19.73 18.96
CA ALA A 135 -13.52 18.54 18.52
C ALA A 135 -13.18 17.30 19.37
N ASP A 136 -11.90 17.15 19.71
CA ASP A 136 -11.35 16.03 20.48
C ASP A 136 -10.14 16.48 21.34
N PRO A 137 -10.39 17.10 22.50
CA PRO A 137 -9.34 17.60 23.39
C PRO A 137 -8.44 16.48 23.94
N ASP A 138 -8.95 15.25 24.04
CA ASP A 138 -8.18 14.11 24.55
C ASP A 138 -7.12 13.70 23.54
N VAL A 139 -7.48 13.57 22.25
CA VAL A 139 -6.51 13.29 21.17
C VAL A 139 -5.52 14.44 21.01
N HIS A 140 -6.00 15.69 21.06
CA HIS A 140 -5.10 16.86 21.02
C HIS A 140 -4.06 16.81 22.15
N SER A 141 -4.47 16.51 23.39
CA SER A 141 -3.55 16.38 24.53
C SER A 141 -2.51 15.29 24.32
N LEU A 142 -2.89 14.13 23.77
CA LEU A 142 -1.95 13.05 23.45
C LEU A 142 -0.97 13.46 22.33
N MET A 143 -1.42 14.22 21.33
CA MET A 143 -0.55 14.73 20.27
C MET A 143 0.48 15.72 20.80
N GLU A 144 0.10 16.62 21.71
CA GLU A 144 1.04 17.54 22.36
C GLU A 144 2.05 16.81 23.25
N GLN A 145 1.64 15.74 23.93
CA GLN A 145 2.55 14.88 24.70
C GLN A 145 3.54 14.14 23.80
N GLU A 146 3.11 13.63 22.65
CA GLU A 146 3.99 12.99 21.67
C GLU A 146 4.97 13.99 21.04
N LEU A 147 4.51 15.22 20.75
CA LEU A 147 5.40 16.30 20.30
C LEU A 147 6.48 16.60 21.35
N ASP A 148 6.10 16.74 22.62
CA ASP A 148 7.06 16.97 23.70
C ASP A 148 8.05 15.81 23.85
N ARG A 149 7.59 14.56 23.71
CA ARG A 149 8.44 13.36 23.69
C ARG A 149 9.48 13.44 22.58
N GLN A 150 9.06 13.73 21.34
CA GLN A 150 9.95 13.82 20.18
C GLN A 150 10.98 14.96 20.32
N VAL A 151 10.57 16.11 20.87
CA VAL A 151 11.44 17.27 21.04
C VAL A 151 12.47 17.08 22.15
N ARG A 152 12.13 16.35 23.21
CA ARG A 152 13.02 16.12 24.36
C ARG A 152 13.81 14.83 24.28
N GLY A 153 13.41 13.91 23.39
CA GLY A 153 14.04 12.62 23.20
C GLY A 153 15.30 12.68 22.34
N ILE A 154 16.13 11.63 22.47
CA ILE A 154 17.17 11.32 21.49
C ILE A 154 16.65 10.14 20.68
N GLU A 155 16.10 10.42 19.51
CA GLU A 155 15.49 9.41 18.64
C GLU A 155 16.57 8.69 17.82
N LEU A 156 16.83 7.42 18.16
CA LEU A 156 17.88 6.59 17.54
C LEU A 156 17.32 5.40 16.73
N ILE A 157 16.00 5.35 16.52
CA ILE A 157 15.37 4.33 15.69
C ILE A 157 15.69 4.64 14.23
N ALA A 158 16.51 3.79 13.59
CA ALA A 158 17.08 4.06 12.25
C ALA A 158 16.04 4.22 11.11
N SER A 159 14.80 3.79 11.31
CA SER A 159 13.69 3.93 10.34
C SER A 159 12.82 5.16 10.59
N GLU A 160 13.00 5.86 11.70
CA GLU A 160 12.24 7.07 12.01
C GLU A 160 12.95 8.32 11.48
N ASN A 161 12.16 9.35 11.17
CA ASN A 161 12.65 10.64 10.73
C ASN A 161 11.61 11.73 10.95
N PHE A 162 12.04 12.99 10.97
CA PHE A 162 11.16 14.16 11.07
C PHE A 162 10.99 14.78 9.69
N VAL A 163 9.75 14.78 9.20
CA VAL A 163 9.41 15.42 7.92
C VAL A 163 9.30 16.93 8.06
N CYS A 164 9.47 17.65 6.95
CA CYS A 164 9.33 19.11 6.96
C CYS A 164 7.84 19.54 7.04
N ARG A 165 7.61 20.78 7.49
CA ARG A 165 6.26 21.33 7.64
C ARG A 165 5.43 21.28 6.35
N ALA A 166 6.05 21.51 5.21
CA ALA A 166 5.38 21.47 3.91
C ALA A 166 4.78 20.08 3.59
N VAL A 167 5.44 19.00 4.03
CA VAL A 167 4.90 17.63 3.89
C VAL A 167 3.67 17.44 4.77
N LEU A 168 3.74 17.91 6.03
CA LEU A 168 2.60 17.83 6.96
C LEU A 168 1.39 18.64 6.47
N ASP A 169 1.62 19.85 5.96
CA ASP A 169 0.56 20.71 5.41
C ASP A 169 -0.14 20.05 4.22
N ALA A 170 0.61 19.36 3.35
CA ALA A 170 0.05 18.61 2.23
C ALA A 170 -0.74 17.37 2.69
N LEU A 171 -0.20 16.62 3.68
CA LEU A 171 -0.80 15.38 4.18
C LEU A 171 -2.16 15.63 4.87
N GLY A 172 -2.25 16.70 5.66
CA GLY A 172 -3.49 17.11 6.35
C GLY A 172 -4.45 17.95 5.51
N SER A 173 -4.32 17.94 4.19
CA SER A 173 -5.08 18.83 3.29
C SER A 173 -6.37 18.20 2.75
N HIS A 174 -7.16 19.03 2.05
CA HIS A 174 -8.40 18.64 1.38
C HIS A 174 -8.22 17.60 0.26
N LEU A 175 -6.98 17.27 -0.12
CA LEU A 175 -6.70 16.21 -1.11
C LEU A 175 -7.24 14.85 -0.68
N THR A 176 -7.34 14.59 0.64
CA THR A 176 -7.92 13.36 1.21
C THR A 176 -9.36 13.08 0.77
N ASN A 177 -10.09 14.12 0.34
CA ASN A 177 -11.50 14.01 -0.04
C ASN A 177 -11.71 13.36 -1.42
N LYS A 178 -10.66 13.17 -2.24
CA LYS A 178 -10.82 12.82 -3.64
C LYS A 178 -10.53 11.34 -3.95
N TYR A 179 -11.57 10.63 -4.39
CA TYR A 179 -11.42 9.33 -5.05
C TYR A 179 -10.80 9.47 -6.44
N SER A 180 -9.67 8.79 -6.67
CA SER A 180 -8.85 8.93 -7.88
C SER A 180 -8.36 7.59 -8.42
N GLU A 181 -9.19 6.54 -8.32
CA GLU A 181 -8.86 5.21 -8.86
C GLU A 181 -8.48 5.26 -10.35
N GLY A 182 -7.47 4.47 -10.71
CA GLY A 182 -6.85 4.45 -12.03
C GLY A 182 -5.54 5.22 -12.06
N ALA A 183 -5.13 5.62 -13.26
CA ALA A 183 -3.90 6.38 -13.49
C ALA A 183 -4.22 7.78 -14.06
N PRO A 184 -3.30 8.75 -14.02
CA PRO A 184 -3.50 10.06 -14.63
C PRO A 184 -3.92 9.95 -16.11
N GLY A 185 -5.03 10.58 -16.49
CA GLY A 185 -5.63 10.48 -17.82
C GLY A 185 -6.48 9.22 -18.09
N ALA A 186 -6.50 8.26 -17.17
CA ALA A 186 -7.27 7.02 -17.25
C ALA A 186 -7.95 6.72 -15.89
N ARG A 187 -8.78 7.66 -15.44
CA ARG A 187 -9.51 7.57 -14.15
C ARG A 187 -10.89 6.97 -14.33
N TYR A 188 -11.35 6.24 -13.32
CA TYR A 188 -12.73 5.75 -13.26
C TYR A 188 -13.74 6.83 -12.86
N TYR A 189 -13.28 7.88 -12.18
CA TYR A 189 -14.13 8.99 -11.71
C TYR A 189 -13.73 10.32 -12.34
N GLY A 190 -14.73 11.19 -12.53
CA GLY A 190 -14.52 12.57 -12.95
C GLY A 190 -13.87 13.47 -11.89
N GLY A 191 -13.53 14.70 -12.28
CA GLY A 191 -13.05 15.76 -11.38
C GLY A 191 -11.61 15.59 -10.88
N ASN A 192 -10.77 14.84 -11.59
CA ASN A 192 -9.38 14.53 -11.20
C ASN A 192 -8.33 15.44 -11.86
N GLN A 193 -8.71 16.54 -12.51
CA GLN A 193 -7.78 17.37 -13.29
C GLN A 193 -6.56 17.87 -12.48
N HIS A 194 -6.75 18.17 -11.19
CA HIS A 194 -5.66 18.60 -10.30
C HIS A 194 -4.93 17.42 -9.66
N ILE A 195 -5.64 16.33 -9.32
CA ILE A 195 -5.01 15.11 -8.79
C ILE A 195 -4.06 14.50 -9.84
N ASP A 196 -4.48 14.47 -11.10
CA ASP A 196 -3.64 14.01 -12.21
C ASP A 196 -2.39 14.86 -12.39
N ALA A 197 -2.50 16.19 -12.21
CA ALA A 197 -1.35 17.08 -12.26
C ALA A 197 -0.38 16.83 -11.09
N ILE A 198 -0.92 16.62 -9.88
CA ILE A 198 -0.13 16.31 -8.68
C ILE A 198 0.60 14.97 -8.84
N GLU A 199 -0.10 13.93 -9.29
CA GLU A 199 0.49 12.59 -9.44
C GLU A 199 1.55 12.56 -10.55
N ARG A 200 1.31 13.22 -11.69
CA ARG A 200 2.34 13.37 -12.74
C ARG A 200 3.57 14.11 -12.25
N LEU A 201 3.38 15.20 -11.50
CA LEU A 201 4.49 15.94 -10.90
C LEU A 201 5.26 15.07 -9.89
N CYS A 202 4.56 14.22 -9.14
CA CYS A 202 5.18 13.26 -8.22
C CYS A 202 6.03 12.23 -8.99
N HIS A 203 5.51 11.69 -10.10
CA HIS A 203 6.26 10.78 -10.97
C HIS A 203 7.56 11.40 -11.49
N GLU A 204 7.46 12.60 -12.07
CA GLU A 204 8.61 13.33 -12.62
C GLU A 204 9.67 13.60 -11.54
N ARG A 205 9.23 14.07 -10.36
CA ARG A 205 10.13 14.36 -9.24
C ARG A 205 10.76 13.10 -8.65
N ALA A 206 10.04 11.99 -8.61
CA ALA A 206 10.59 10.72 -8.15
C ALA A 206 11.71 10.25 -9.08
N LEU A 207 11.48 10.22 -10.40
CA LEU A 207 12.53 9.86 -11.36
C LEU A 207 13.73 10.82 -11.28
N THR A 208 13.46 12.12 -11.19
CA THR A 208 14.50 13.16 -11.07
C THR A 208 15.33 12.99 -9.79
N ALA A 209 14.69 12.72 -8.65
CA ALA A 209 15.37 12.55 -7.37
C ALA A 209 16.39 11.40 -7.37
N PHE A 210 16.14 10.38 -8.18
CA PHE A 210 17.03 9.24 -8.36
C PHE A 210 17.90 9.31 -9.62
N GLY A 211 17.84 10.41 -10.38
CA GLY A 211 18.65 10.59 -11.59
C GLY A 211 18.25 9.67 -12.76
N LEU A 212 17.03 9.13 -12.76
CA LEU A 212 16.61 8.09 -13.68
C LEU A 212 16.06 8.67 -15.00
N ASP A 213 16.48 8.07 -16.12
CA ASP A 213 15.93 8.39 -17.45
C ASP A 213 14.48 7.88 -17.57
N PRO A 214 13.48 8.76 -17.80
CA PRO A 214 12.08 8.36 -18.01
C PRO A 214 11.85 7.44 -19.22
N ALA A 215 12.77 7.39 -20.18
CA ALA A 215 12.69 6.43 -21.29
C ALA A 215 12.99 5.00 -20.84
N CYS A 216 13.82 4.84 -19.81
CA CYS A 216 14.20 3.55 -19.24
C CYS A 216 13.39 3.21 -18.00
N TRP A 217 12.92 4.20 -17.24
CA TRP A 217 12.28 3.99 -15.95
C TRP A 217 10.83 4.48 -15.90
N GLY A 218 9.96 3.61 -15.42
CA GLY A 218 8.62 3.97 -14.95
C GLY A 218 8.59 4.13 -13.44
N VAL A 219 7.54 4.75 -12.92
CA VAL A 219 7.32 4.91 -11.50
C VAL A 219 5.84 4.76 -11.14
N ASN A 220 5.56 4.11 -10.02
CA ASN A 220 4.26 4.08 -9.39
C ASN A 220 4.37 4.60 -7.94
N VAL A 221 3.67 5.69 -7.65
CA VAL A 221 3.69 6.39 -6.34
C VAL A 221 2.42 6.17 -5.51
N GLN A 222 1.58 5.22 -5.91
CA GLN A 222 0.32 4.88 -5.23
C GLN A 222 0.44 3.86 -4.07
N PRO A 223 1.51 3.06 -3.90
CA PRO A 223 1.59 2.15 -2.76
C PRO A 223 1.50 2.87 -1.41
N TYR A 224 0.66 2.36 -0.51
CA TYR A 224 0.38 2.97 0.79
C TYR A 224 1.51 2.87 1.81
N SER A 225 2.42 1.92 1.64
CA SER A 225 3.56 1.64 2.53
C SER A 225 4.50 0.60 1.93
N CYS A 226 5.69 0.43 2.51
CA CYS A 226 6.74 -0.47 2.01
C CYS A 226 6.23 -1.91 1.82
N THR A 227 5.51 -2.44 2.81
CA THR A 227 4.96 -3.80 2.74
C THR A 227 3.93 -3.95 1.63
N SER A 228 3.05 -2.97 1.46
CA SER A 228 2.05 -2.99 0.38
C SER A 228 2.69 -2.86 -1.00
N ALA A 229 3.76 -2.07 -1.10
CA ALA A 229 4.49 -1.88 -2.33
C ALA A 229 5.20 -3.18 -2.73
N ASN A 230 5.91 -3.82 -1.80
CA ASN A 230 6.57 -5.12 -2.03
C ASN A 230 5.55 -6.18 -2.45
N LEU A 231 4.41 -6.24 -1.78
CA LEU A 231 3.36 -7.18 -2.14
C LEU A 231 2.81 -6.92 -3.54
N ALA A 232 2.64 -5.66 -3.94
CA ALA A 232 2.21 -5.28 -5.30
C ALA A 232 3.22 -5.70 -6.38
N VAL A 233 4.53 -5.61 -6.10
CA VAL A 233 5.56 -6.14 -7.01
C VAL A 233 5.43 -7.65 -7.15
N TYR A 234 5.27 -8.37 -6.03
CA TYR A 234 5.13 -9.82 -6.07
C TYR A 234 3.88 -10.23 -6.84
N THR A 235 2.71 -9.69 -6.50
CA THR A 235 1.46 -10.04 -7.18
C THR A 235 1.40 -9.57 -8.64
N GLY A 236 2.15 -8.53 -9.01
CA GLY A 236 2.26 -8.08 -10.39
C GLY A 236 3.15 -8.95 -11.27
N LEU A 237 4.12 -9.68 -10.69
CA LEU A 237 5.09 -10.48 -11.44
C LEU A 237 4.96 -11.99 -11.25
N LEU A 238 4.36 -12.42 -10.15
CA LEU A 238 4.34 -13.80 -9.69
C LEU A 238 2.92 -14.37 -9.64
N GLN A 239 2.83 -15.68 -9.85
CA GLN A 239 1.66 -16.46 -9.48
C GLN A 239 1.76 -16.91 -8.01
N PRO A 240 0.63 -17.24 -7.36
CA PRO A 240 0.67 -17.86 -6.04
C PRO A 240 1.59 -19.10 -6.02
N LYS A 241 2.36 -19.25 -4.94
CA LYS A 241 3.39 -20.29 -4.75
C LYS A 241 4.65 -20.18 -5.62
N ASP A 242 4.78 -19.16 -6.47
CA ASP A 242 6.07 -18.85 -7.06
C ASP A 242 7.10 -18.50 -5.98
N ARG A 243 8.37 -18.65 -6.34
CA ARG A 243 9.48 -18.64 -5.40
C ARG A 243 10.08 -17.25 -5.23
N ILE A 244 10.27 -16.82 -3.99
CA ILE A 244 10.99 -15.59 -3.64
C ILE A 244 12.15 -15.89 -2.70
N MET A 245 13.23 -15.11 -2.81
CA MET A 245 14.40 -15.27 -1.97
C MET A 245 14.88 -13.90 -1.45
N GLY A 246 14.95 -13.76 -0.13
CA GLY A 246 15.32 -12.52 0.56
C GLY A 246 16.22 -12.76 1.77
N LEU A 247 16.84 -11.69 2.30
CA LEU A 247 17.65 -11.79 3.52
C LEU A 247 16.75 -12.13 4.71
N GLU A 248 17.16 -13.04 5.58
CA GLU A 248 16.36 -13.34 6.77
C GLU A 248 16.38 -12.17 7.78
N PRO A 249 15.30 -11.92 8.54
CA PRO A 249 15.28 -10.83 9.52
C PRO A 249 16.37 -10.88 10.60
N PRO A 250 16.75 -12.04 11.17
CA PRO A 250 17.89 -12.10 12.09
C PRO A 250 19.23 -11.71 11.47
N SER A 251 19.35 -11.85 10.14
CA SER A 251 20.52 -11.40 9.37
C SER A 251 20.38 -9.96 8.85
N GLY A 252 19.29 -9.27 9.17
CA GLY A 252 19.05 -7.88 8.81
C GLY A 252 18.02 -7.62 7.72
N GLY A 253 17.32 -8.66 7.22
CA GLY A 253 16.25 -8.51 6.23
C GLY A 253 14.95 -7.95 6.79
N HIS A 254 14.00 -7.62 5.91
CA HIS A 254 12.69 -7.12 6.31
C HIS A 254 11.63 -8.23 6.29
N VAL A 255 10.58 -8.09 7.11
CA VAL A 255 9.51 -9.11 7.21
C VAL A 255 8.78 -9.33 5.88
N SER A 256 8.63 -8.30 5.05
CA SER A 256 7.99 -8.40 3.72
C SER A 256 8.78 -9.23 2.71
N HIS A 257 10.02 -9.61 3.01
CA HIS A 257 10.88 -10.40 2.13
C HIS A 257 10.61 -11.92 2.23
N GLY A 258 9.44 -12.31 2.74
CA GLY A 258 9.03 -13.71 2.87
C GLY A 258 9.37 -14.33 4.23
N TYR A 259 9.31 -13.58 5.33
CA TYR A 259 9.65 -14.11 6.64
C TYR A 259 8.66 -15.19 7.14
N TYR A 260 9.22 -16.30 7.61
CA TYR A 260 8.59 -17.35 8.40
C TYR A 260 9.51 -17.73 9.57
N THR A 261 8.96 -18.25 10.66
CA THR A 261 9.74 -18.62 11.85
C THR A 261 10.59 -19.88 11.59
N PRO A 262 11.63 -20.14 12.42
CA PRO A 262 12.39 -21.39 12.32
C PRO A 262 11.54 -22.66 12.47
N SER A 263 10.40 -22.58 13.17
CA SER A 263 9.42 -23.67 13.29
C SER A 263 8.53 -23.87 12.05
N GLY A 264 8.73 -23.08 10.99
CA GLY A 264 7.94 -23.14 9.75
C GLY A 264 6.65 -22.33 9.78
N LYS A 265 6.36 -21.57 10.85
CA LYS A 265 5.16 -20.72 10.92
C LYS A 265 5.35 -19.53 9.98
N LYS A 266 4.51 -19.45 8.94
CA LYS A 266 4.45 -18.31 8.03
C LYS A 266 3.98 -17.06 8.78
N VAL A 267 4.73 -15.97 8.69
CA VAL A 267 4.47 -14.72 9.45
C VAL A 267 4.06 -13.60 8.50
N SER A 268 4.81 -13.42 7.42
CA SER A 268 4.54 -12.38 6.44
C SER A 268 3.49 -12.83 5.43
N GLY A 269 2.70 -11.88 4.91
CA GLY A 269 1.79 -12.15 3.79
C GLY A 269 2.54 -12.74 2.58
N ALA A 270 3.76 -12.27 2.33
CA ALA A 270 4.62 -12.82 1.29
C ALA A 270 4.90 -14.32 1.48
N SER A 271 5.26 -14.76 2.69
CA SER A 271 5.47 -16.19 2.99
C SER A 271 4.20 -17.04 2.93
N ILE A 272 3.02 -16.42 3.06
CA ILE A 272 1.72 -17.08 2.96
C ILE A 272 1.37 -17.34 1.50
N PHE A 273 1.46 -16.31 0.65
CA PHE A 273 1.05 -16.40 -0.76
C PHE A 273 2.12 -16.96 -1.69
N PHE A 274 3.40 -16.83 -1.34
CA PHE A 274 4.54 -17.25 -2.14
C PHE A 274 5.42 -18.24 -1.36
N GLU A 275 6.21 -19.01 -2.09
CA GLU A 275 7.19 -19.91 -1.47
C GLU A 275 8.49 -19.15 -1.23
N SER A 276 8.88 -19.01 0.03
CA SER A 276 10.04 -18.20 0.42
C SER A 276 11.18 -19.06 0.91
N MET A 277 12.41 -18.76 0.49
CA MET A 277 13.64 -19.28 1.11
C MET A 277 14.59 -18.12 1.41
N SER A 278 15.11 -18.04 2.63
CA SER A 278 16.04 -16.98 2.99
C SER A 278 17.50 -17.30 2.70
N TYR A 279 18.26 -16.27 2.32
CA TYR A 279 19.72 -16.26 2.47
C TYR A 279 20.13 -15.49 3.73
N LYS A 280 21.40 -15.61 4.11
CA LYS A 280 21.91 -15.20 5.43
C LYS A 280 23.24 -14.47 5.31
N VAL A 281 23.61 -13.81 6.40
CA VAL A 281 24.99 -13.38 6.61
C VAL A 281 25.86 -14.55 7.05
N ASN A 282 27.16 -14.45 6.80
CA ASN A 282 28.17 -15.26 7.45
C ASN A 282 28.24 -14.85 8.94
N PRO A 283 28.02 -15.77 9.89
CA PRO A 283 27.93 -15.42 11.32
C PRO A 283 29.26 -15.00 11.94
N GLN A 284 30.40 -15.29 11.29
CA GLN A 284 31.71 -14.85 11.76
C GLN A 284 32.05 -13.43 11.31
N THR A 285 31.66 -13.05 10.08
CA THR A 285 32.03 -11.75 9.50
C THR A 285 30.91 -10.72 9.54
N GLY A 286 29.65 -11.16 9.65
CA GLY A 286 28.46 -10.32 9.57
C GLY A 286 28.14 -9.79 8.17
N TYR A 287 28.89 -10.22 7.14
CA TYR A 287 28.60 -9.88 5.73
C TYR A 287 27.70 -10.94 5.09
N ILE A 288 26.91 -10.56 4.10
CA ILE A 288 26.15 -11.52 3.29
C ILE A 288 27.10 -12.59 2.72
N ASP A 289 26.72 -13.86 2.89
CA ASP A 289 27.47 -14.99 2.33
C ASP A 289 27.04 -15.20 0.88
N TYR A 290 27.61 -14.42 -0.04
CA TYR A 290 27.20 -14.40 -1.46
C TYR A 290 27.41 -15.73 -2.18
N ASP A 291 28.39 -16.53 -1.75
CA ASP A 291 28.66 -17.84 -2.35
C ASP A 291 27.58 -18.85 -1.96
N LYS A 292 27.19 -18.89 -0.67
CA LYS A 292 26.03 -19.69 -0.24
C LYS A 292 24.71 -19.17 -0.79
N LEU A 293 24.59 -17.86 -0.97
CA LEU A 293 23.43 -17.28 -1.65
C LEU A 293 23.35 -17.82 -3.08
N GLU A 294 24.46 -17.82 -3.82
CA GLU A 294 24.49 -18.36 -5.18
C GLU A 294 24.10 -19.84 -5.20
N GLU A 295 24.74 -20.68 -4.37
CA GLU A 295 24.42 -22.11 -4.22
C GLU A 295 22.92 -22.32 -4.00
N ARG A 296 22.35 -21.66 -2.99
CA ARG A 296 20.92 -21.77 -2.65
C ARG A 296 20.01 -21.25 -3.75
N ALA A 297 20.40 -20.18 -4.44
CA ALA A 297 19.61 -19.62 -5.53
C ALA A 297 19.57 -20.59 -6.72
N MET A 298 20.66 -21.33 -6.98
CA MET A 298 20.71 -22.36 -8.02
C MET A 298 19.90 -23.59 -7.65
N ASP A 299 19.77 -23.95 -6.38
CA ASP A 299 18.90 -25.06 -5.97
C ASP A 299 17.41 -24.64 -5.96
N PHE A 300 17.15 -23.49 -5.33
CA PHE A 300 15.78 -23.02 -5.09
C PHE A 300 15.14 -22.37 -6.31
N HIS A 301 15.91 -21.85 -7.28
CA HIS A 301 15.39 -21.18 -8.48
C HIS A 301 14.32 -20.11 -8.15
N PRO A 302 14.65 -19.05 -7.38
CA PRO A 302 13.69 -18.00 -7.10
C PRO A 302 13.29 -17.27 -8.39
N LYS A 303 12.02 -16.85 -8.48
CA LYS A 303 11.54 -15.96 -9.53
C LYS A 303 11.89 -14.50 -9.25
N ILE A 304 11.93 -14.13 -7.96
CA ILE A 304 12.45 -12.84 -7.50
C ILE A 304 13.55 -13.08 -6.47
N LEU A 305 14.73 -12.53 -6.73
CA LEU A 305 15.79 -12.36 -5.76
C LEU A 305 15.73 -10.94 -5.21
N ILE A 306 15.66 -10.81 -3.88
CA ILE A 306 15.48 -9.54 -3.18
C ILE A 306 16.81 -9.17 -2.52
N CYS A 307 17.32 -7.97 -2.81
CA CYS A 307 18.36 -7.30 -2.04
C CYS A 307 17.76 -6.11 -1.28
N GLY A 308 18.40 -5.67 -0.20
CA GLY A 308 17.84 -4.68 0.72
C GLY A 308 17.46 -5.28 2.07
N GLY A 309 17.46 -4.46 3.11
CA GLY A 309 17.22 -4.90 4.48
C GLY A 309 16.95 -3.75 5.44
N SER A 310 16.57 -4.10 6.66
CA SER A 310 16.23 -3.15 7.72
C SER A 310 17.38 -2.86 8.68
N SER A 311 18.23 -3.85 8.94
CA SER A 311 19.29 -3.74 9.95
C SER A 311 20.62 -4.34 9.50
N TYR A 312 20.87 -4.35 8.19
CA TYR A 312 22.17 -4.72 7.62
C TYR A 312 23.06 -3.48 7.50
N PRO A 313 24.19 -3.39 8.23
CA PRO A 313 24.96 -2.14 8.37
C PRO A 313 26.07 -1.97 7.31
N ARG A 314 26.01 -2.71 6.20
CA ARG A 314 27.02 -2.69 5.12
C ARG A 314 26.37 -2.38 3.79
N GLU A 315 27.19 -1.93 2.84
CA GLU A 315 26.76 -1.82 1.45
C GLU A 315 26.48 -3.21 0.84
N TRP A 316 25.65 -3.19 -0.19
CA TRP A 316 25.29 -4.38 -0.96
C TRP A 316 26.19 -4.50 -2.19
N ASP A 317 26.66 -5.70 -2.49
CA ASP A 317 27.33 -5.99 -3.76
C ASP A 317 26.27 -6.23 -4.84
N PHE A 318 25.77 -5.13 -5.40
CA PHE A 318 24.70 -5.18 -6.41
C PHE A 318 25.13 -5.92 -7.70
N ALA A 319 26.41 -5.84 -8.06
CA ALA A 319 26.93 -6.55 -9.22
C ALA A 319 26.89 -8.07 -8.98
N ARG A 320 27.30 -8.54 -7.80
CA ARG A 320 27.19 -9.95 -7.40
C ARG A 320 25.74 -10.40 -7.33
N MET A 321 24.84 -9.59 -6.77
CA MET A 321 23.40 -9.90 -6.73
C MET A 321 22.80 -10.05 -8.13
N ARG A 322 23.14 -9.15 -9.07
CA ARG A 322 22.68 -9.23 -10.47
C ARG A 322 23.19 -10.48 -11.16
N LEU A 323 24.48 -10.79 -11.00
CA LEU A 323 25.07 -11.99 -11.58
C LEU A 323 24.34 -13.26 -11.11
N ILE A 324 24.02 -13.36 -9.82
CA ILE A 324 23.27 -14.49 -9.26
C ILE A 324 21.84 -14.54 -9.83
N ALA A 325 21.16 -13.39 -9.85
CA ALA A 325 19.81 -13.30 -10.41
C ALA A 325 19.77 -13.69 -11.91
N ASP A 326 20.77 -13.29 -12.71
CA ASP A 326 20.87 -13.69 -14.12
C ASP A 326 21.07 -15.20 -14.26
N LYS A 327 21.94 -15.80 -13.44
CA LYS A 327 22.22 -17.23 -13.48
C LYS A 327 21.00 -18.11 -13.20
N CYS A 328 20.14 -17.72 -12.25
CA CYS A 328 18.91 -18.47 -11.95
C CYS A 328 17.67 -17.96 -12.72
N GLY A 329 17.83 -16.94 -13.57
CA GLY A 329 16.72 -16.33 -14.33
C GLY A 329 15.72 -15.56 -13.47
N ALA A 330 16.15 -15.03 -12.33
CA ALA A 330 15.34 -14.25 -11.41
C ALA A 330 15.30 -12.75 -11.78
N VAL A 331 14.18 -12.11 -11.45
CA VAL A 331 14.10 -10.65 -11.34
C VAL A 331 14.86 -10.22 -10.09
N LEU A 332 15.76 -9.23 -10.22
CA LEU A 332 16.41 -8.61 -9.06
C LEU A 332 15.57 -7.42 -8.59
N LEU A 333 15.02 -7.52 -7.38
CA LEU A 333 14.33 -6.47 -6.66
C LEU A 333 15.28 -5.88 -5.61
N CYS A 334 15.41 -4.56 -5.57
CA CYS A 334 16.10 -3.86 -4.48
C CYS A 334 15.09 -3.09 -3.62
N ASP A 335 14.94 -3.51 -2.38
CA ASP A 335 14.21 -2.78 -1.34
C ASP A 335 15.17 -1.81 -0.64
N MET A 336 15.18 -0.55 -1.11
CA MET A 336 16.08 0.48 -0.62
C MET A 336 15.45 1.36 0.45
N ALA A 337 14.39 0.91 1.14
CA ALA A 337 13.62 1.72 2.10
C ALA A 337 14.51 2.50 3.08
N HIS A 338 15.47 1.84 3.74
CA HIS A 338 16.37 2.47 4.73
C HIS A 338 17.43 3.40 4.14
N ILE A 339 17.86 3.18 2.89
CA ILE A 339 18.98 3.93 2.28
C ILE A 339 18.52 4.89 1.18
N SER A 340 17.22 4.96 0.89
CA SER A 340 16.65 5.73 -0.23
C SER A 340 17.07 7.20 -0.24
N GLY A 341 17.10 7.86 0.91
CA GLY A 341 17.59 9.24 1.04
C GLY A 341 19.09 9.38 0.72
N LEU A 342 19.91 8.41 1.14
CA LEU A 342 21.35 8.39 0.86
C LEU A 342 21.63 8.13 -0.62
N VAL A 343 20.83 7.27 -1.26
CA VAL A 343 20.87 6.99 -2.70
C VAL A 343 20.49 8.26 -3.48
N ALA A 344 19.36 8.91 -3.15
CA ALA A 344 18.94 10.15 -3.80
C ALA A 344 19.97 11.28 -3.65
N ALA A 345 20.63 11.36 -2.49
CA ALA A 345 21.70 12.32 -2.23
C ALA A 345 23.05 11.95 -2.88
N LYS A 346 23.16 10.78 -3.52
CA LYS A 346 24.38 10.28 -4.18
C LYS A 346 25.57 10.10 -3.22
N VAL A 347 25.29 9.77 -1.95
CA VAL A 347 26.30 9.51 -0.91
C VAL A 347 26.38 8.05 -0.48
N HIS A 348 25.59 7.18 -1.10
CA HIS A 348 25.66 5.74 -0.95
C HIS A 348 25.91 5.11 -2.32
N SER A 349 26.78 4.10 -2.38
CA SER A 349 27.05 3.37 -3.60
C SER A 349 25.74 2.78 -4.12
N TYR A 350 25.31 3.23 -5.29
CA TYR A 350 24.14 2.74 -6.01
C TYR A 350 24.47 2.71 -7.50
N VAL A 351 24.14 1.60 -8.15
CA VAL A 351 24.41 1.45 -9.58
C VAL A 351 23.12 1.04 -10.28
N GLU A 352 22.54 2.01 -10.98
CA GLU A 352 21.33 1.90 -11.81
C GLU A 352 21.37 0.71 -12.78
N THR A 353 22.57 0.31 -13.21
CA THR A 353 22.81 -0.70 -14.25
C THR A 353 22.37 -2.11 -13.86
N PHE A 354 22.16 -2.41 -12.58
CA PHE A 354 22.02 -3.79 -12.11
C PHE A 354 20.61 -4.16 -11.62
N ILE A 355 19.69 -3.21 -11.41
CA ILE A 355 18.44 -3.45 -10.71
C ILE A 355 17.22 -3.25 -11.62
N PHE A 356 16.28 -4.20 -11.58
CA PHE A 356 15.08 -4.17 -12.41
C PHE A 356 13.92 -3.43 -11.74
N ILE A 357 13.83 -3.51 -10.41
CA ILE A 357 12.83 -2.83 -9.59
C ILE A 357 13.49 -2.22 -8.36
N LEU A 358 13.26 -0.93 -8.14
CA LEU A 358 13.56 -0.28 -6.86
C LEU A 358 12.29 -0.08 -6.09
N GLN A 359 12.31 -0.47 -4.83
CA GLN A 359 11.23 -0.24 -3.90
C GLN A 359 11.64 0.75 -2.83
N LEU A 360 10.76 1.73 -2.59
CA LEU A 360 10.78 2.63 -1.45
C LEU A 360 9.55 2.42 -0.58
N VAL A 361 9.47 3.15 0.52
CA VAL A 361 8.32 3.09 1.43
C VAL A 361 6.99 3.42 0.72
N TYR A 362 6.96 4.27 -0.30
CA TYR A 362 5.71 4.66 -0.98
C TYR A 362 5.80 4.66 -2.52
N CYS A 363 6.86 4.07 -3.08
CA CYS A 363 7.17 4.27 -4.50
C CYS A 363 7.90 3.05 -5.09
N ILE A 364 7.42 2.56 -6.24
CA ILE A 364 8.05 1.52 -7.04
C ILE A 364 8.63 2.18 -8.30
N LEU A 365 9.93 2.01 -8.53
CA LEU A 365 10.59 2.39 -9.78
C LEU A 365 10.86 1.11 -10.58
N LEU A 366 10.50 1.10 -11.86
CA LEU A 366 10.58 -0.07 -12.74
C LEU A 366 11.45 0.23 -13.95
N ASN A 367 12.45 -0.60 -14.21
CA ASN A 367 13.25 -0.50 -15.42
C ASN A 367 12.58 -1.25 -16.58
N ASN A 368 12.21 -0.52 -17.64
CA ASN A 368 11.59 -1.04 -18.85
C ASN A 368 12.59 -1.68 -19.82
N VAL A 369 13.89 -1.55 -19.56
CA VAL A 369 14.92 -2.18 -20.38
C VAL A 369 15.15 -3.60 -19.89
N ARG A 370 14.60 -4.58 -20.60
CA ARG A 370 15.17 -5.94 -20.59
C ARG A 370 16.60 -5.79 -21.11
N THR A 371 17.61 -6.03 -20.27
CA THR A 371 18.96 -6.29 -20.75
C THR A 371 18.89 -7.56 -21.59
N SER A 372 18.67 -7.42 -22.89
CA SER A 372 18.86 -8.51 -23.85
C SER A 372 20.30 -8.98 -23.70
N ASN A 373 20.48 -10.28 -23.46
CA ASN A 373 21.74 -11.03 -23.49
C ASN A 373 22.86 -10.27 -24.20
N ARG A 374 23.67 -9.51 -23.46
CA ARG A 374 25.04 -9.25 -23.89
C ARG A 374 25.83 -10.46 -23.46
N SER A 375 26.03 -11.37 -24.41
CA SER A 375 27.06 -12.38 -24.36
C SER A 375 28.37 -11.67 -24.04
N TYR A 376 28.90 -11.86 -22.84
CA TYR A 376 30.29 -11.53 -22.55
C TYR A 376 31.12 -12.66 -23.17
N SER A 377 31.72 -12.37 -24.32
CA SER A 377 32.82 -13.15 -24.92
C SER A 377 34.14 -12.78 -24.26
#